data_AF-A0A0L0NXM1-F1
#
_entry.id   AF-A0A0L0NXM1-F1
#
_cell.length_a   1.000
_cell.length_b   1.000
_cell.length_c   1.000
_cell.angle_alpha   90.00
_cell.angle_beta   90.00
_cell.angle_gamma   90.00
#
_symmetry.space_group_name_H-M   'P 1'
#
loop_
_entity.id
_entity.type
_entity.pdbx_description
1 polymer ?
#
loop_
_entity_poly.entity_id
_entity_poly.type
_entity_poly.pdbx_seq_one_letter_code
_entity_poly.pdbx_strand_id
1 'polypeptide(L)'
;MGLNNKNTNLNINYITLDNKPPKKIYISMRYIISQKDEDIFLNSLANLLKGKLYKLKCNTTNLVVNYTNLNIIIKYINKYSLKTKKLIIYKN
;
A
#
# COMPACT_ATOMS: atom_id res chain seq x y z
N MET A 1 -0.90 -36.94 33.68
CA MET A 1 0.01 -36.05 32.93
C MET A 1 -0.30 -36.21 31.45
N GLY A 2 -0.58 -35.10 30.75
CA GLY A 2 -0.84 -35.07 29.31
C GLY A 2 -2.12 -34.33 28.96
N LEU A 3 -2.03 -33.00 28.87
CA LEU A 3 -3.13 -32.08 28.55
C LEU A 3 -3.62 -32.25 27.11
N ASN A 4 -4.96 -32.23 26.98
CA ASN A 4 -5.71 -32.03 25.75
C ASN A 4 -5.26 -30.75 25.01
N ASN A 5 -4.97 -30.84 23.72
CA ASN A 5 -5.06 -29.69 22.82
C ASN A 5 -6.10 -29.96 21.74
N LYS A 6 -7.35 -29.57 22.05
CA LYS A 6 -8.40 -29.37 21.06
C LYS A 6 -7.94 -28.22 20.16
N ASN A 7 -7.83 -28.48 18.85
CA ASN A 7 -7.71 -27.43 17.84
C ASN A 7 -8.95 -26.53 17.94
N THR A 8 -8.82 -25.41 18.64
CA THR A 8 -9.81 -24.35 18.65
C THR A 8 -9.65 -23.55 17.36
N ASN A 9 -10.34 -24.00 16.31
CA ASN A 9 -10.70 -23.11 15.21
C ASN A 9 -11.54 -21.98 15.80
N LEU A 10 -10.92 -20.83 16.01
CA LEU A 10 -11.60 -19.59 16.37
C LEU A 10 -12.42 -19.14 15.16
N ASN A 11 -13.65 -19.63 15.10
CA ASN A 11 -14.66 -19.15 14.17
C ASN A 11 -15.08 -17.75 14.67
N ILE A 12 -14.49 -16.71 14.09
CA ILE A 12 -14.86 -15.34 14.38
C ILE A 12 -16.19 -15.07 13.66
N ASN A 13 -17.29 -15.28 14.37
CA ASN A 13 -18.62 -14.91 13.90
C ASN A 13 -18.78 -13.39 13.98
N TYR A 14 -18.82 -12.73 12.83
CA TYR A 14 -19.23 -11.33 12.75
C TYR A 14 -20.76 -11.26 12.93
N ILE A 15 -21.22 -10.81 14.10
CA ILE A 15 -22.63 -10.50 14.32
C ILE A 15 -22.89 -9.14 13.66
N THR A 16 -23.56 -9.14 12.52
CA THR A 16 -24.06 -7.91 11.88
C THR A 16 -25.44 -7.58 12.46
N LEU A 17 -25.64 -6.31 12.88
CA LEU A 17 -26.88 -5.80 13.48
C LEU A 17 -28.15 -6.02 12.63
N ASP A 18 -28.00 -6.35 11.34
CA ASP A 18 -29.09 -6.47 10.36
C ASP A 18 -29.22 -7.86 9.71
N ASN A 19 -28.50 -8.90 10.15
CA ASN A 19 -28.40 -10.21 9.44
C ASN A 19 -28.00 -10.10 7.96
N LYS A 20 -27.44 -8.96 7.52
CA LYS A 20 -26.93 -8.76 6.16
C LYS A 20 -25.50 -9.28 6.08
N PRO A 21 -25.13 -9.97 4.99
CA PRO A 21 -23.75 -10.41 4.82
C PRO A 21 -22.80 -9.21 4.93
N PRO A 22 -21.67 -9.33 5.66
CA PRO A 22 -20.74 -8.24 5.82
C PRO A 22 -20.35 -7.70 4.44
N LYS A 23 -20.56 -6.40 4.24
CA LYS A 23 -20.20 -5.73 2.99
C LYS A 23 -18.71 -5.97 2.76
N LYS A 24 -18.33 -6.59 1.65
CA LYS A 24 -16.91 -6.78 1.31
C LYS A 24 -16.28 -5.41 1.12
N ILE A 25 -15.41 -5.02 2.05
CA ILE A 25 -14.64 -3.79 1.97
C ILE A 25 -13.28 -4.14 1.34
N TYR A 26 -12.94 -3.47 0.26
CA TYR A 26 -11.63 -3.57 -0.38
C TYR A 26 -10.82 -2.32 -0.08
N ILE A 27 -9.67 -2.49 0.55
CA ILE A 27 -8.74 -1.40 0.86
C ILE A 27 -7.50 -1.57 -0.02
N SER A 28 -7.09 -0.49 -0.68
CA SER A 28 -5.88 -0.45 -1.49
C SER A 28 -5.03 0.74 -1.06
N MET A 29 -3.79 0.48 -0.69
CA MET A 29 -2.79 1.52 -0.40
C MET A 29 -1.72 1.53 -1.48
N ARG A 30 -1.42 2.72 -1.99
CA ARG A 30 -0.43 2.94 -3.05
C ARG A 30 0.27 4.28 -2.86
N TYR A 31 1.51 4.34 -3.29
CA TYR A 31 2.26 5.59 -3.45
C TYR A 31 2.40 5.87 -4.94
N ILE A 32 2.07 7.09 -5.35
CA ILE A 32 2.01 7.48 -6.76
C ILE A 32 2.83 8.73 -6.98
N ILE A 33 3.69 8.72 -8.00
CA ILE A 33 4.39 9.89 -8.52
C ILE A 33 3.95 10.08 -9.97
N SER A 34 3.51 11.28 -10.30
CA SER A 34 3.14 11.68 -11.66
C SER A 34 4.12 12.73 -12.15
N GLN A 35 4.71 12.53 -13.32
CA GLN A 35 5.57 13.52 -13.96
C GLN A 35 5.28 13.59 -15.46
N LYS A 36 5.40 14.80 -16.03
CA LYS A 36 5.24 15.06 -17.45
C LYS A 36 6.62 15.14 -18.11
N ASP A 37 6.77 14.50 -19.27
CA ASP A 37 8.01 14.50 -20.08
C ASP A 37 9.25 13.90 -19.37
N GLU A 38 9.07 13.13 -18.29
CA GLU A 38 10.14 12.61 -17.39
C GLU A 38 10.20 11.08 -17.34
N ASP A 39 10.03 10.43 -18.49
CA ASP A 39 9.90 8.97 -18.57
C ASP A 39 11.14 8.22 -18.14
N ILE A 40 12.31 8.73 -18.53
CA ILE A 40 13.61 8.12 -18.23
C ILE A 40 13.85 8.12 -16.72
N PHE A 41 13.55 9.25 -16.08
CA PHE A 41 13.63 9.39 -14.63
C PHE A 41 12.66 8.43 -13.93
N LEU A 42 11.39 8.41 -14.34
CA LEU A 42 10.39 7.53 -13.75
C LEU A 42 10.71 6.04 -13.96
N ASN A 43 11.30 5.66 -15.10
CA ASN A 43 11.74 4.29 -15.34
C ASN A 43 12.86 3.86 -14.40
N SER A 44 13.84 4.75 -14.18
CA SER A 44 14.92 4.52 -13.22
C SER A 44 14.37 4.39 -11.80
N LEU A 45 13.43 5.27 -11.43
CA LEU A 45 12.79 5.26 -10.12
C LEU A 45 11.88 4.03 -9.91
N ALA A 46 11.24 3.53 -10.96
CA ALA A 46 10.42 2.32 -10.92
C ALA A 46 11.25 1.10 -10.54
N ASN A 47 12.45 0.96 -11.11
CA ASN A 47 13.38 -0.11 -10.78
C ASN A 47 13.83 -0.04 -9.32
N LEU A 48 14.14 1.16 -8.82
CA LEU A 48 14.57 1.37 -7.43
C LEU A 48 13.44 1.05 -6.43
N LEU A 49 12.22 1.51 -6.72
CA LEU A 49 11.07 1.39 -5.82
C LEU A 49 10.24 0.12 -6.05
N LYS A 50 10.66 -0.75 -6.98
CA LYS A 50 9.88 -1.92 -7.46
C LYS A 50 8.44 -1.53 -7.83
N GLY A 51 8.29 -0.39 -8.50
CA GLY A 51 7.01 0.15 -8.91
C GLY A 51 6.64 -0.20 -10.35
N LYS A 52 5.41 0.13 -10.74
CA LYS A 52 4.89 -0.04 -12.11
C LYS A 52 4.67 1.31 -12.75
N LEU A 53 4.98 1.42 -14.04
CA LEU A 53 4.75 2.63 -14.83
C LEU A 53 3.43 2.53 -15.61
N TYR A 54 2.72 3.65 -15.69
CA TYR A 54 1.53 3.79 -16.51
C TYR A 54 1.61 5.08 -17.31
N LYS A 55 1.51 4.96 -18.63
CA LYS A 55 1.41 6.11 -19.53
C LYS A 55 0.03 6.74 -19.45
N LEU A 56 -0.01 8.04 -19.27
CA LEU A 56 -1.20 8.88 -19.30
C LEU A 56 -1.20 9.78 -20.54
N LYS A 57 -2.28 10.53 -20.72
CA LYS A 57 -2.39 11.57 -21.75
C LYS A 57 -1.37 12.70 -21.50
N CYS A 58 -1.11 13.50 -22.53
CA CYS A 58 -0.27 14.69 -22.45
C CYS A 58 1.16 14.42 -21.95
N ASN A 59 1.80 13.35 -22.46
CA ASN A 59 3.17 12.92 -22.09
C ASN A 59 3.41 12.76 -20.59
N THR A 60 2.37 12.44 -19.83
CA THR A 60 2.50 12.21 -18.39
C THR A 60 2.67 10.73 -18.12
N THR A 61 3.52 10.39 -17.17
CA THR A 61 3.74 9.03 -16.70
C THR A 61 3.52 8.96 -15.20
N ASN A 62 2.80 7.94 -14.79
CA ASN A 62 2.62 7.61 -13.38
C ASN A 62 3.54 6.45 -13.00
N LEU A 63 4.34 6.64 -11.97
CA LEU A 63 4.92 5.56 -11.19
C LEU A 63 3.98 5.22 -10.03
N VAL A 64 3.59 3.95 -9.93
CA VAL A 64 2.74 3.43 -8.87
C VAL A 64 3.48 2.34 -8.11
N VAL A 65 3.61 2.52 -6.80
CA VAL A 65 4.14 1.51 -5.88
C VAL A 65 2.98 0.99 -5.04
N ASN A 66 2.67 -0.30 -5.20
CA ASN A 66 1.59 -0.96 -4.48
C ASN A 66 2.00 -1.32 -3.05
N TYR A 67 1.00 -1.60 -2.21
CA TYR A 67 1.16 -1.96 -0.79
C TYR A 67 2.33 -2.91 -0.50
N THR A 68 2.52 -3.97 -1.29
CA THR A 68 3.58 -4.97 -1.10
C THR A 68 4.99 -4.38 -1.09
N ASN A 69 5.19 -3.23 -1.74
CA ASN A 69 6.48 -2.55 -1.88
C ASN A 69 6.52 -1.19 -1.16
N LEU A 70 5.46 -0.80 -0.42
CA LEU A 70 5.42 0.48 0.30
C LEU A 70 6.47 0.57 1.41
N ASN A 71 6.90 -0.56 1.96
CA ASN A 71 7.94 -0.60 2.98
C ASN A 71 9.26 0.05 2.52
N ILE A 72 9.60 0.00 1.23
CA ILE A 72 10.78 0.66 0.65
C ILE A 72 10.67 2.17 0.83
N ILE A 73 9.50 2.73 0.50
CA ILE A 73 9.22 4.17 0.59
C ILE A 73 9.18 4.62 2.04
N ILE A 74 8.49 3.87 2.91
CA ILE A 74 8.39 4.20 4.34
C ILE A 74 9.79 4.24 4.96
N LYS A 75 10.63 3.23 4.69
CA LYS A 75 12.02 3.22 5.17
C LYS A 75 12.82 4.42 4.65
N TYR A 76 12.66 4.76 3.38
CA TYR A 76 13.35 5.91 2.79
C TYR A 76 12.93 7.22 3.46
N ILE A 77 11.63 7.46 3.60
CA ILE A 77 11.09 8.69 4.20
C ILE A 77 11.44 8.79 5.69
N ASN A 78 11.44 7.67 6.42
CA ASN A 78 11.85 7.65 7.83
C ASN A 78 13.34 7.98 7.99
N LYS A 79 14.19 7.58 7.04
CA LYS A 79 15.62 7.91 7.04
C LYS A 79 15.87 9.34 6.57
N TYR A 80 15.11 9.79 5.58
CA TYR A 80 15.22 11.10 4.94
C TYR A 80 13.89 11.83 5.03
N SER A 81 13.68 12.50 6.15
CA SER A 81 12.44 13.22 6.44
C SER A 81 12.09 14.20 5.33
N LEU A 82 10.81 14.23 4.97
CA LEU A 82 10.30 15.20 4.02
C LEU A 82 10.44 16.61 4.60
N LYS A 83 11.00 17.54 3.81
CA LYS A 83 11.12 18.95 4.21
C LYS A 83 9.75 19.63 4.28
N THR A 84 8.80 19.15 3.50
CA THR A 84 7.42 19.67 3.47
C THR A 84 6.57 19.01 4.55
N LYS A 85 5.58 19.74 5.08
CA LYS A 85 4.54 19.23 6.00
C LYS A 85 3.57 18.22 5.36
N LYS A 86 3.96 17.51 4.29
CA LYS A 86 3.15 16.45 3.70
C LYS A 86 2.92 15.41 4.79
N LEU A 87 1.67 15.28 5.21
CA LEU A 87 1.26 14.43 6.31
C LEU A 87 1.50 12.96 5.91
N ILE A 88 2.45 12.32 6.57
CA ILE A 88 2.61 10.87 6.49
C ILE A 88 1.54 10.28 7.42
N ILE A 89 0.39 9.92 6.85
CA ILE A 89 -0.63 9.16 7.59
C ILE A 89 -0.18 7.71 7.61
N TYR A 90 0.75 7.38 8.50
CA TYR A 90 1.07 6.02 8.89
C TYR A 90 1.00 5.96 10.41
N LYS A 91 -0.21 5.78 10.94
CA LYS A 91 -0.40 5.41 12.34
C LYS A 91 -0.33 3.88 12.43
N ASN A 92 0.77 3.37 12.99
CA ASN A 92 0.80 2.04 13.58
C ASN A 92 -0.10 2.01 14.82
#